data_AF-A0A7V3P9M3-F1
#
_entry.id   AF-A0A7V3P9M3-F1
#
_cell.length_a   1.000
_cell.length_b   1.000
_cell.length_c   1.000
_cell.angle_alpha   90.00
_cell.angle_beta   90.00
_cell.angle_gamma   90.00
#
_symmetry.space_group_name_H-M   'P 1'
#
loop_
_entity.id
_entity.type
_entity.pdbx_description
1 polymer ?
#
loop_
_entity_poly.entity_id
_entity_poly.type
_entity_poly.pdbx_seq_one_letter_code
_entity_poly.pdbx_strand_id
1 'polypeptide(L)' 'MGENRRPHTRPKNRCFGSGPCAKRPGWSPAVLSQALVGRSHRSKAGRARIKE' A
#
# COMPACT_ATOMS: atom_id res chain seq x y z
N MET A 1 -13.79 -13.48 20.04
CA MET A 1 -13.20 -12.39 19.23
C MET A 1 -11.80 -12.14 19.75
N GLY A 2 -10.76 -12.33 18.94
CA GLY A 2 -9.37 -12.20 19.38
C GLY A 2 -9.01 -10.74 19.63
N GLU A 3 -8.34 -10.47 20.76
CA GLU A 3 -7.83 -9.16 21.14
C GLU A 3 -6.76 -8.70 20.14
N ASN A 4 -7.04 -7.64 19.38
CA ASN A 4 -6.10 -7.09 18.41
C ASN A 4 -5.05 -6.22 19.13
N ARG A 5 -4.04 -6.87 19.74
CA ARG A 5 -2.98 -6.18 20.48
C ARG A 5 -2.16 -5.30 19.54
N ARG A 6 -2.12 -3.99 19.81
CA ARG A 6 -1.29 -3.06 19.04
C ARG A 6 0.19 -3.45 19.18
N PRO A 7 0.96 -3.50 18.08
CA PRO A 7 2.39 -3.78 18.17
C PRO A 7 3.07 -2.65 18.95
N HIS A 8 3.88 -3.03 19.95
CA HIS A 8 4.61 -2.07 20.77
C HIS A 8 5.82 -1.49 20.01
N THR A 9 6.35 -2.24 19.04
CA THR A 9 7.49 -1.83 18.24
C THR A 9 7.02 -1.06 17.00
N ARG A 10 7.51 0.17 16.84
CA ARG A 10 7.33 0.92 15.59
C ARG A 10 8.22 0.34 14.48
N PRO A 11 7.75 0.28 13.24
CA PRO A 11 8.59 -0.17 12.13
C PRO A 11 9.83 0.72 11.97
N LYS A 12 10.99 0.11 11.75
CA LYS A 12 12.25 0.82 11.48
C LYS A 12 12.26 1.53 10.12
N ASN A 13 11.28 1.24 9.26
CA ASN A 13 11.20 1.80 7.92
C ASN A 13 10.72 3.27 7.99
N ARG A 14 11.60 4.20 7.61
CA ARG A 14 11.30 5.64 7.53
C ARG A 14 10.20 5.98 6.51
N CYS A 15 9.90 5.06 5.60
CA CYS A 15 8.81 5.16 4.62
C CYS A 15 7.48 4.56 5.12
N PHE A 16 7.38 4.25 6.42
CA PHE A 16 6.17 3.74 7.04
C PHE A 16 5.70 4.69 8.16
N GLY A 17 4.57 5.38 7.93
CA GLY A 17 3.95 6.27 8.91
C GLY A 17 2.71 6.97 8.37
N SER A 18 1.85 7.47 9.27
CA SER A 18 0.59 8.16 8.95
C SER A 18 0.74 9.69 8.81
N GLY A 19 1.93 10.24 9.09
CA GLY A 19 2.25 11.66 8.92
C GLY A 19 2.94 11.94 7.58
N PRO A 20 3.58 13.11 7.40
CA PRO A 20 4.47 13.36 6.26
C PRO A 20 5.58 12.31 6.27
N CYS A 21 5.37 11.26 5.49
CA CYS A 21 6.23 10.10 5.43
C CYS A 21 7.12 10.23 4.20
N ALA A 22 8.41 9.92 4.35
CA ALA A 22 9.32 9.93 3.21
C ALA A 22 8.81 8.93 2.16
N LYS A 23 8.80 9.36 0.89
CA LYS A 23 8.56 8.44 -0.20
C LYS A 23 9.71 7.43 -0.24
N ARG A 24 9.43 6.22 -0.72
CA ARG A 24 10.45 5.18 -0.91
C ARG A 24 11.55 5.71 -1.85
N PRO A 25 12.83 5.35 -1.64
CA PRO A 25 13.89 5.68 -2.59
C PRO A 25 13.52 5.23 -4.01
N GLY A 26 13.80 6.07 -5.01
CA GLY A 26 13.45 5.81 -6.41
C GLY A 26 11.98 6.05 -6.77
N TRP A 27 11.19 6.67 -5.88
CA TRP A 27 9.80 7.02 -6.21
C TRP A 27 9.74 8.07 -7.34
N SER A 28 8.92 7.77 -8.36
CA SER A 28 8.55 8.71 -9.42
C SER A 28 7.09 8.50 -9.82
N PRO A 29 6.39 9.49 -10.38
CA PRO A 29 5.01 9.32 -10.86
C PRO A 29 4.86 8.24 -11.95
N ALA A 30 5.93 7.91 -12.67
CA ALA A 30 5.92 6.93 -13.75
C ALA A 30 5.45 5.54 -13.29
N VAL A 31 5.64 5.19 -12.00
CA VAL A 31 5.18 3.92 -11.42
C VAL A 31 3.65 3.78 -11.43
N LEU A 32 2.91 4.88 -11.56
CA LEU A 32 1.45 4.90 -11.61
C LEU A 32 0.89 4.74 -13.02
N SER A 33 1.72 4.73 -14.06
CA SER A 33 1.28 4.64 -15.47
C SER A 33 0.37 3.44 -15.76
N GLN A 34 0.60 2.32 -15.07
CA GLN A 34 -0.20 1.11 -15.19
C GLN A 34 -1.12 0.87 -13.99
N ALA A 35 -1.24 1.80 -13.06
CA ALA A 35 -2.09 1.64 -11.90
C ALA A 35 -3.59 1.70 -12.31
N LEU A 36 -4.41 0.82 -11.73
CA LEU A 36 -5.86 0.82 -11.94
C LEU A 36 -6.53 1.88 -11.04
N VAL A 37 -6.14 3.15 -11.22
CA VAL A 37 -6.69 4.26 -10.42
C VAL A 37 -8.19 4.43 -10.69
N GLY A 38 -8.96 4.72 -9.63
CA GLY A 38 -10.41 4.92 -9.74
C GLY A 38 -11.24 3.66 -10.06
N ARG A 39 -10.64 2.47 -10.07
CA ARG A 39 -11.35 1.20 -10.27
C ARG A 39 -11.42 0.40 -8.97
N SER A 40 -12.54 -0.29 -8.76
CA SER A 40 -12.66 -1.23 -7.65
C SER A 40 -11.73 -2.43 -7.86
N HIS A 41 -11.14 -2.93 -6.76
CA HIS A 41 -10.42 -4.21 -6.74
C HIS A 41 -11.28 -5.39 -7.21
N ARG A 42 -12.62 -5.28 -7.10
CA ARG A 42 -13.57 -6.29 -7.60
C ARG A 42 -13.81 -6.24 -9.11
N SER A 43 -13.35 -5.20 -9.81
CA SER A 43 -13.47 -5.13 -11.27
C SER A 43 -12.71 -6.28 -11.93
N LYS A 44 -13.10 -6.67 -13.15
CA LYS A 44 -12.44 -7.76 -13.90
C LYS A 44 -10.91 -7.56 -13.97
N ALA A 45 -10.47 -6.34 -14.29
CA ALA A 45 -9.05 -6.00 -14.35
C ALA A 45 -8.37 -5.99 -12.98
N GLY A 46 -9.06 -5.54 -11.92
CA GLY A 46 -8.54 -5.56 -10.54
C GLY A 46 -8.36 -6.98 -10.01
N ARG A 47 -9.38 -7.83 -10.14
CA ARG A 47 -9.33 -9.24 -9.74
C ARG A 47 -8.25 -10.01 -10.48
N ALA A 48 -8.05 -9.75 -11.78
CA ALA A 48 -7.01 -10.42 -12.57
C ALA A 48 -5.57 -10.14 -12.09
N ARG A 49 -5.34 -9.03 -11.35
CA ARG A 49 -4.01 -8.70 -10.80
C ARG A 49 -3.75 -9.28 -9.43
N ILE A 50 -4.79 -9.61 -8.68
CA ILE A 50 -4.67 -10.24 -7.37
C ILE A 50 -4.45 -11.73 -7.66
N LYS A 51 -3.24 -12.21 -7.34
CA LYS A 51 -2.98 -13.65 -7.27
C LYS A 51 -3.53 -14.10 -5.92
N GLU A 52 -4.49 -15.02 -5.93
CA GLU A 52 -4.99 -15.70 -4.73
C GLU A 52 -3.92 -16.64 -4.15
#